data_AF-A0A6B2VCZ5-F1
#
_entry.id   AF-A0A6B2VCZ5-F1
#
_cell.length_a   1.000
_cell.length_b   1.000
_cell.length_c   1.000
_cell.angle_alpha   90.00
_cell.angle_beta   90.00
_cell.angle_gamma   90.00
#
_symmetry.space_group_name_H-M   'P 1'
#
loop_
_entity.id
_entity.type
_entity.pdbx_description
1 polymer ?
#
loop_
_entity_poly.entity_id
_entity_poly.type
_entity_poly.pdbx_seq_one_letter_code
_entity_poly.pdbx_strand_id
1 'polypeptide(L)'
;PEAVRGEPLPSRDDLSGLSPALPAGGEKAGRERLSRWLRSGLAAYEDRHDDLGGDGTSRLSPHLHFGTLSPVELVRRAREHGGAGAEAFVRQLCWRDFHHQVLAARPDASVRDYRTRDDHWRGPDEAAGDVAAWREGRTGYPLVDAAMRQLRHEGWMHNRARLLVASFLTKTLYVDWRTGARHFLDLLVDGDVVNNQLNWQWAAGTGTDTRPHRVLNPVVQGKRYDPDGTYVRRWVPELRDVEARFVHEPWRLPEERRAGLAYPHPVVDLAEGLARFKHARGRD
;
A
#
# COMPACT_ATOMS: atom_id res chain seq x y z
N PRO A 1 44.10 -10.36 8.36
CA PRO A 1 43.94 -11.72 8.92
C PRO A 1 43.25 -12.65 7.90
N GLU A 2 44.03 -13.46 7.19
CA GLU A 2 43.54 -14.43 6.20
C GLU A 2 42.78 -15.62 6.83
N ALA A 3 42.80 -15.72 8.16
CA ALA A 3 42.17 -16.79 8.93
C ALA A 3 40.75 -16.48 9.44
N VAL A 4 40.23 -15.26 9.24
CA VAL A 4 38.86 -14.92 9.66
C VAL A 4 37.90 -15.39 8.57
N ARG A 5 37.38 -16.61 8.71
CA ARG A 5 36.25 -17.10 7.90
C ARG A 5 34.97 -16.53 8.48
N GLY A 6 34.31 -15.66 7.73
CA GLY A 6 32.96 -15.20 8.07
C GLY A 6 31.95 -16.35 8.02
N GLU A 7 30.82 -16.18 8.71
CA GLU A 7 29.69 -17.06 8.54
C GLU A 7 29.26 -17.09 7.05
N PRO A 8 28.83 -18.24 6.52
CA PRO A 8 28.25 -18.28 5.19
C PRO A 8 27.06 -17.32 5.13
N LEU A 9 26.91 -16.62 4.01
CA LEU A 9 25.75 -15.77 3.80
C LEU A 9 24.48 -16.64 3.86
N PRO A 10 23.41 -16.18 4.54
CA PRO A 10 22.16 -16.92 4.60
C PRO A 10 21.62 -17.15 3.19
N SER A 11 21.13 -18.36 2.92
CA SER A 11 20.42 -18.66 1.70
C SER A 11 18.96 -18.24 1.82
N ARG A 12 18.26 -18.13 0.68
CA ARG A 12 16.81 -17.88 0.68
C ARG A 12 16.05 -19.00 1.40
N ASP A 13 16.55 -20.24 1.32
CA ASP A 13 15.89 -21.42 1.90
C ASP A 13 15.97 -21.44 3.43
N ASP A 14 16.90 -20.67 4.01
CA ASP A 14 17.03 -20.49 5.47
C ASP A 14 16.04 -19.48 6.05
N LEU A 15 15.29 -18.78 5.19
CA LEU A 15 14.36 -17.72 5.58
C LEU A 15 12.91 -18.21 5.54
N SER A 16 12.19 -17.97 6.63
CA SER A 16 10.75 -18.24 6.74
C SER A 16 9.93 -16.95 6.67
N GLY A 17 8.62 -17.06 6.42
CA GLY A 17 7.71 -15.90 6.38
C GLY A 17 7.84 -15.02 5.13
N LEU A 18 8.61 -15.44 4.13
CA LEU A 18 8.78 -14.71 2.88
C LEU A 18 7.50 -14.75 2.04
N SER A 19 7.20 -13.63 1.38
CA SER A 19 6.19 -13.59 0.34
C SER A 19 6.55 -14.56 -0.81
N PRO A 20 5.60 -15.42 -1.27
CA PRO A 20 5.88 -16.44 -2.29
C PRO A 20 6.44 -15.88 -3.61
N ALA A 21 5.97 -14.72 -4.04
CA ALA A 21 6.29 -14.10 -5.33
C ALA A 21 7.14 -12.83 -5.19
N LEU A 22 8.08 -12.81 -4.24
CA LEU A 22 9.03 -11.70 -4.11
C LEU A 22 9.74 -11.38 -5.44
N PRO A 23 9.93 -10.10 -5.78
CA PRO A 23 10.62 -9.71 -7.00
C PRO A 23 12.10 -10.13 -6.95
N ALA A 24 12.66 -10.47 -8.11
CA ALA A 24 14.08 -10.73 -8.24
C ALA A 24 14.90 -9.46 -7.93
N GLY A 25 15.88 -9.60 -7.03
CA GLY A 25 16.76 -8.52 -6.60
C GLY A 25 18.03 -8.36 -7.45
N GLY A 26 18.86 -7.39 -7.06
CA GLY A 26 20.16 -7.11 -7.67
C GLY A 26 20.13 -6.11 -8.83
N GLU A 27 21.30 -5.56 -9.14
CA GLU A 27 21.46 -4.53 -10.19
C GLU A 27 20.97 -5.01 -11.54
N LYS A 28 21.34 -6.23 -11.97
CA LYS A 28 20.90 -6.77 -13.27
C LYS A 28 19.38 -6.73 -13.43
N ALA A 29 18.64 -7.24 -12.45
CA ALA A 29 17.18 -7.22 -12.46
C ALA A 29 16.63 -5.78 -12.47
N GLY A 30 17.25 -4.87 -11.71
CA GLY A 30 16.91 -3.45 -11.71
C GLY A 30 17.10 -2.78 -13.08
N ARG A 31 18.24 -3.02 -13.74
CA ARG A 31 18.55 -2.49 -15.08
C ARG A 31 17.55 -2.99 -16.13
N GLU A 32 17.20 -4.27 -16.07
CA GLU A 32 16.20 -4.87 -16.96
C GLU A 32 14.80 -4.28 -16.74
N ARG A 33 14.41 -4.08 -15.48
CA ARG A 33 13.13 -3.42 -15.13
C ARG A 33 13.10 -1.97 -15.59
N LEU A 34 14.16 -1.20 -15.34
CA LEU A 34 14.29 0.18 -15.80
C LEU A 34 14.20 0.30 -17.32
N SER A 35 14.90 -0.59 -18.03
CA SER A 35 14.88 -0.58 -19.49
C SER A 35 13.48 -0.87 -20.05
N ARG A 36 12.72 -1.78 -19.45
CA ARG A 36 11.30 -1.99 -19.81
C ARG A 36 10.44 -0.77 -19.47
N TRP A 37 10.64 -0.19 -18.29
CA TRP A 37 9.90 0.98 -17.84
C TRP A 37 10.04 2.16 -18.82
N LEU A 38 11.26 2.51 -19.20
CA LEU A 38 11.54 3.61 -20.14
C LEU A 38 11.01 3.35 -21.55
N ARG A 39 10.98 2.09 -22.00
CA ARG A 39 10.52 1.75 -23.35
C ARG A 39 9.02 1.81 -23.53
N SER A 40 8.24 1.36 -22.53
CA SER A 40 6.81 1.12 -22.73
C SER A 40 5.90 1.63 -21.62
N GLY A 41 6.43 1.84 -20.40
CA GLY A 41 5.61 2.24 -19.26
C GLY A 41 5.57 3.75 -19.05
N LEU A 42 6.71 4.42 -19.19
CA LEU A 42 6.90 5.81 -18.77
C LEU A 42 5.94 6.78 -19.45
N ALA A 43 5.76 6.68 -20.78
CA ALA A 43 4.95 7.62 -21.54
C ALA A 43 3.49 7.69 -21.08
N ALA A 44 2.90 6.56 -20.70
CA ALA A 44 1.50 6.46 -20.27
C ALA A 44 1.32 6.61 -18.75
N TYR A 45 2.39 6.92 -18.01
CA TYR A 45 2.36 6.85 -16.55
C TYR A 45 1.38 7.84 -15.92
N GLU A 46 1.33 9.09 -16.41
CA GLU A 46 0.41 10.11 -15.86
C GLU A 46 -1.05 9.64 -15.91
N ASP A 47 -1.45 8.94 -16.98
CA ASP A 47 -2.84 8.48 -17.14
C ASP A 47 -3.14 7.16 -16.42
N ARG A 48 -2.12 6.31 -16.19
CA ARG A 48 -2.30 4.92 -15.74
C ARG A 48 -1.83 4.64 -14.32
N HIS A 49 -1.12 5.55 -13.67
CA HIS A 49 -0.51 5.27 -12.35
C HIS A 49 -1.52 4.96 -11.23
N ASP A 50 -2.79 5.22 -11.46
CA ASP A 50 -3.89 5.01 -10.51
C ASP A 50 -4.76 3.79 -10.84
N ASP A 51 -4.60 3.18 -12.01
CA ASP A 51 -5.34 1.98 -12.44
C ASP A 51 -4.76 0.72 -11.77
N LEU A 52 -5.51 0.17 -10.82
CA LEU A 52 -5.11 -1.02 -10.06
C LEU A 52 -5.11 -2.28 -10.93
N GLY A 53 -6.04 -2.39 -11.89
CA GLY A 53 -6.18 -3.56 -12.75
C GLY A 53 -5.04 -3.66 -13.77
N GLY A 54 -4.62 -2.50 -14.30
CA GLY A 54 -3.61 -2.37 -15.34
C GLY A 54 -2.16 -2.53 -14.90
N ASP A 55 -1.85 -2.39 -13.60
CA ASP A 55 -0.49 -2.52 -13.04
C ASP A 55 0.56 -1.66 -13.78
N GLY A 56 0.17 -0.44 -14.13
CA GLY A 56 0.93 0.47 -15.01
C GLY A 56 2.10 1.22 -14.36
N THR A 57 2.71 0.66 -13.31
CA THR A 57 3.77 1.35 -12.54
C THR A 57 5.16 0.75 -12.79
N SER A 58 6.20 1.50 -12.41
CA SER A 58 7.58 1.09 -12.67
C SER A 58 8.02 -0.17 -11.92
N ARG A 59 7.41 -0.44 -10.75
CA ARG A 59 7.86 -1.47 -9.78
C ARG A 59 9.37 -1.38 -9.46
N LEU A 60 9.93 -0.15 -9.48
CA LEU A 60 11.35 0.12 -9.21
C LEU A 60 11.67 0.41 -7.74
N SER A 61 10.65 0.50 -6.87
CA SER A 61 10.82 0.85 -5.46
C SER A 61 11.78 -0.06 -4.68
N PRO A 62 11.84 -1.40 -4.88
CA PRO A 62 12.82 -2.23 -4.17
C PRO A 62 14.25 -1.92 -4.62
N HIS A 63 14.44 -1.65 -5.91
CA HIS A 63 15.75 -1.33 -6.47
C HIS A 63 16.29 0.02 -6.00
N LEU A 64 15.40 0.99 -5.78
CA LEU A 64 15.70 2.27 -5.15
C LEU A 64 16.05 2.11 -3.67
N HIS A 65 15.33 1.24 -2.94
CA HIS A 65 15.59 0.97 -1.52
C HIS A 65 16.98 0.34 -1.32
N PHE A 66 17.31 -0.70 -2.08
CA PHE A 66 18.59 -1.40 -1.98
C PHE A 66 19.75 -0.72 -2.74
N GLY A 67 19.53 0.47 -3.33
CA GLY A 67 20.57 1.22 -4.04
C GLY A 67 21.08 0.55 -5.33
N THR A 68 20.38 -0.48 -5.83
CA THR A 68 20.73 -1.16 -7.10
C THR A 68 20.41 -0.31 -8.34
N LEU A 69 19.68 0.79 -8.16
CA LEU A 69 19.48 1.85 -9.14
C LEU A 69 19.60 3.22 -8.47
N SER A 70 20.20 4.18 -9.17
CA SER A 70 20.33 5.56 -8.70
C SER A 70 19.07 6.37 -8.98
N PRO A 71 18.48 7.09 -7.99
CA PRO A 71 17.36 8.01 -8.23
C PRO A 71 17.76 9.17 -9.16
N VAL A 72 19.01 9.65 -9.10
CA VAL A 72 19.50 10.72 -9.96
C VAL A 72 19.56 10.26 -11.42
N GLU A 73 19.99 9.02 -11.66
CA GLU A 73 19.95 8.42 -12.99
C GLU A 73 18.52 8.31 -13.53
N LEU A 74 17.59 7.87 -12.69
CA LEU A 74 16.17 7.74 -13.04
C LEU A 74 15.58 9.09 -13.46
N VAL A 75 15.86 10.16 -12.70
CA VAL A 75 15.44 11.52 -13.05
C VAL A 75 16.04 11.97 -14.38
N ARG A 76 17.36 11.78 -14.58
CA ARG A 76 18.03 12.16 -15.83
C ARG A 76 17.41 11.45 -17.04
N ARG A 77 17.28 10.12 -16.98
CA ARG A 77 16.71 9.33 -18.09
C ARG A 77 15.25 9.63 -18.34
N ALA A 78 14.46 9.90 -17.30
CA ALA A 78 13.06 10.30 -17.47
C ALA A 78 12.96 11.67 -18.15
N ARG A 79 13.77 12.66 -17.73
CA ARG A 79 13.79 13.99 -18.36
C ARG A 79 14.27 13.95 -19.81
N GLU A 80 15.25 13.10 -20.13
CA GLU A 80 15.68 12.85 -21.51
C GLU A 80 14.57 12.23 -22.37
N HIS A 81 13.71 11.39 -21.80
CA HIS A 81 12.54 10.84 -22.48
C HIS A 81 11.46 11.92 -22.72
N GLY A 82 11.22 12.78 -21.72
CA GLY A 82 10.26 13.87 -21.78
C GLY A 82 8.79 13.43 -21.75
N GLY A 83 7.89 14.42 -21.76
CA GLY A 83 6.44 14.21 -21.76
C GLY A 83 5.79 14.09 -20.38
N ALA A 84 4.46 14.10 -20.35
CA ALA A 84 3.67 14.16 -19.11
C ALA A 84 3.95 12.98 -18.17
N GLY A 85 4.06 11.75 -18.71
CA GLY A 85 4.39 10.58 -17.91
C GLY A 85 5.79 10.61 -17.29
N ALA A 86 6.77 11.25 -17.95
CA ALA A 86 8.09 11.46 -17.37
C ALA A 86 8.07 12.46 -16.21
N GLU A 87 7.39 13.60 -16.37
CA GLU A 87 7.22 14.60 -15.31
C GLU A 87 6.48 14.03 -14.10
N ALA A 88 5.43 13.24 -14.35
CA ALA A 88 4.69 12.49 -13.34
C ALA A 88 5.59 11.54 -12.53
N PHE A 89 6.45 10.80 -13.23
CA PHE A 89 7.38 9.86 -12.61
C PHE A 89 8.45 10.58 -11.79
N VAL A 90 9.03 11.68 -12.31
CA VAL A 90 9.97 12.52 -11.58
C VAL A 90 9.35 13.09 -10.31
N ARG A 91 8.08 13.54 -10.37
CA ARG A 91 7.34 14.00 -9.20
C ARG A 91 7.22 12.94 -8.10
N GLN A 92 7.09 11.65 -8.46
CA GLN A 92 7.11 10.57 -7.45
C GLN A 92 8.50 10.37 -6.84
N LEU A 93 9.58 10.53 -7.61
CA LEU A 93 10.94 10.52 -7.05
C LEU A 93 11.18 11.70 -6.11
N CYS A 94 10.62 12.87 -6.41
CA CYS A 94 10.64 14.02 -5.50
C CYS A 94 9.88 13.73 -4.19
N TRP A 95 8.77 12.99 -4.22
CA TRP A 95 8.06 12.57 -3.00
C TRP A 95 8.93 11.69 -2.10
N ARG A 96 9.70 10.77 -2.68
CA ARG A 96 10.69 9.98 -1.93
C ARG A 96 11.68 10.88 -1.20
N ASP A 97 12.29 11.82 -1.91
CA ASP A 97 13.33 12.69 -1.35
C ASP A 97 12.74 13.69 -0.34
N PHE A 98 11.51 14.17 -0.57
CA PHE A 98 10.78 14.99 0.39
C PHE A 98 10.62 14.26 1.73
N HIS A 99 10.22 12.99 1.72
CA HIS A 99 10.13 12.19 2.94
C HIS A 99 11.49 12.04 3.65
N HIS A 100 12.58 11.82 2.91
CA HIS A 100 13.93 11.80 3.50
C HIS A 100 14.29 13.14 4.16
N GLN A 101 13.99 14.26 3.52
CA GLN A 101 14.24 15.59 4.10
C GLN A 101 13.41 15.85 5.36
N VAL A 102 12.12 15.48 5.33
CA VAL A 102 11.23 15.63 6.50
C VAL A 102 11.74 14.81 7.67
N LEU A 103 12.07 13.54 7.47
CA LEU A 103 12.53 12.69 8.57
C LEU A 103 13.92 13.13 9.08
N ALA A 104 14.83 13.57 8.20
CA ALA A 104 16.11 14.13 8.61
C ALA A 104 15.93 15.37 9.52
N ALA A 105 14.95 16.23 9.21
CA ALA A 105 14.65 17.40 10.03
C ALA A 105 13.82 17.07 11.29
N ARG A 106 13.07 15.97 11.29
CA ARG A 106 12.15 15.56 12.37
C ARG A 106 12.23 14.04 12.62
N PRO A 107 13.34 13.54 13.21
CA PRO A 107 13.55 12.10 13.38
C PRO A 107 12.47 11.40 14.22
N ASP A 108 11.88 12.11 15.19
CA ASP A 108 10.79 11.61 16.03
C ASP A 108 9.55 11.19 15.24
N ALA A 109 9.33 11.74 14.03
CA ALA A 109 8.24 11.32 13.15
C ALA A 109 8.38 9.86 12.68
N SER A 110 9.52 9.20 12.90
CA SER A 110 9.64 7.76 12.67
C SER A 110 8.80 6.92 13.66
N VAL A 111 8.45 7.46 14.83
CA VAL A 111 7.79 6.69 15.90
C VAL A 111 6.67 7.44 16.60
N ARG A 112 6.59 8.76 16.45
CA ARG A 112 5.56 9.63 17.02
C ARG A 112 4.75 10.33 15.92
N ASP A 113 3.57 10.78 16.29
CA ASP A 113 2.74 11.61 15.42
C ASP A 113 3.46 12.93 15.19
N TYR A 114 3.70 13.29 13.92
CA TYR A 114 4.33 14.55 13.55
C TYR A 114 3.42 15.73 13.92
N ARG A 115 2.12 15.56 13.71
CA ARG A 115 1.06 16.48 14.12
C ARG A 115 -0.05 15.69 14.79
N THR A 116 0.10 15.52 16.10
CA THR A 116 -1.00 15.02 16.95
C THR A 116 -2.19 15.98 16.87
N ARG A 117 -3.41 15.44 16.95
CA ARG A 117 -4.62 16.25 17.17
C ARG A 117 -5.46 15.58 18.25
N ASP A 118 -4.80 15.28 19.37
CA ASP A 118 -5.35 14.55 20.51
C ASP A 118 -5.94 13.20 20.07
N ASP A 119 -5.18 12.51 19.22
CA ASP A 119 -5.54 11.22 18.66
C ASP A 119 -5.57 10.13 19.75
N HIS A 120 -6.76 9.60 20.03
CA HIS A 120 -6.95 8.44 20.90
C HIS A 120 -7.07 7.15 20.09
N TRP A 121 -5.94 6.67 19.57
CA TRP A 121 -5.89 5.48 18.73
C TRP A 121 -6.36 4.23 19.46
N ARG A 122 -7.13 3.37 18.77
CA ARG A 122 -7.39 2.01 19.23
C ARG A 122 -6.13 1.18 19.10
N GLY A 123 -5.68 0.62 20.21
CA GLY A 123 -4.48 -0.23 20.27
C GLY A 123 -4.69 -1.58 19.58
N PRO A 124 -3.62 -2.33 19.29
CA PRO A 124 -3.71 -3.64 18.66
C PRO A 124 -4.48 -4.67 19.51
N ASP A 125 -4.49 -4.53 20.84
CA ASP A 125 -5.23 -5.44 21.72
C ASP A 125 -6.74 -5.12 21.73
N GLU A 126 -7.09 -3.84 21.77
CA GLU A 126 -8.48 -3.35 21.72
C GLU A 126 -9.14 -3.63 20.37
N ALA A 127 -8.36 -3.58 19.28
CA ALA A 127 -8.82 -3.80 17.91
C ALA A 127 -8.32 -5.14 17.34
N ALA A 128 -8.04 -6.14 18.17
CA ALA A 128 -7.38 -7.38 17.75
C ALA A 128 -8.09 -8.09 16.59
N GLY A 129 -9.43 -8.18 16.63
CA GLY A 129 -10.24 -8.77 15.56
C GLY A 129 -10.16 -7.98 14.24
N ASP A 130 -10.32 -6.65 14.31
CA ASP A 130 -10.23 -5.75 13.16
C ASP A 130 -8.83 -5.81 12.51
N VAL A 131 -7.78 -5.82 13.34
CA VAL A 131 -6.38 -5.91 12.89
C VAL A 131 -6.09 -7.26 12.26
N ALA A 132 -6.58 -8.36 12.83
CA ALA A 132 -6.41 -9.70 12.26
C ALA A 132 -7.10 -9.80 10.89
N ALA A 133 -8.36 -9.38 10.80
CA ALA A 133 -9.12 -9.37 9.55
C ALA A 133 -8.43 -8.51 8.48
N TRP A 134 -7.90 -7.34 8.86
CA TRP A 134 -7.14 -6.47 7.97
C TRP A 134 -5.85 -7.12 7.47
N ARG A 135 -5.01 -7.67 8.37
CA ARG A 135 -3.76 -8.37 8.00
C ARG A 135 -4.00 -9.56 7.08
N GLU A 136 -5.15 -10.20 7.20
CA GLU A 136 -5.53 -11.39 6.43
C GLU A 136 -6.24 -11.09 5.11
N GLY A 137 -6.67 -9.84 4.88
CA GLY A 137 -7.54 -9.51 3.77
C GLY A 137 -8.86 -10.28 3.86
N ARG A 138 -9.49 -10.21 5.03
CA ARG A 138 -10.81 -10.78 5.36
C ARG A 138 -11.72 -9.74 6.02
N THR A 139 -11.56 -8.47 5.64
CA THR A 139 -12.35 -7.34 6.15
C THR A 139 -13.77 -7.31 5.60
N GLY A 140 -14.04 -8.07 4.53
CA GLY A 140 -15.30 -8.01 3.81
C GLY A 140 -15.38 -6.83 2.83
N TYR A 141 -14.33 -6.01 2.70
CA TYR A 141 -14.19 -4.95 1.71
C TYR A 141 -13.23 -5.38 0.58
N PRO A 142 -13.75 -5.75 -0.61
CA PRO A 142 -12.99 -6.50 -1.62
C PRO A 142 -11.69 -5.86 -2.07
N LEU A 143 -11.67 -4.53 -2.25
CA LEU A 143 -10.43 -3.84 -2.63
C LEU A 143 -9.38 -3.85 -1.52
N VAL A 144 -9.80 -3.70 -0.25
CA VAL A 144 -8.90 -3.77 0.90
C VAL A 144 -8.33 -5.18 1.01
N ASP A 145 -9.20 -6.18 0.87
CA ASP A 145 -8.84 -7.59 0.98
C ASP A 145 -7.90 -8.03 -0.16
N ALA A 146 -8.19 -7.60 -1.40
CA ALA A 146 -7.32 -7.80 -2.56
C ALA A 146 -5.92 -7.22 -2.33
N ALA A 147 -5.84 -6.00 -1.79
CA ALA A 147 -4.58 -5.33 -1.52
C ALA A 147 -3.75 -6.04 -0.46
N MET A 148 -4.35 -6.43 0.65
CA MET A 148 -3.66 -7.14 1.73
C MET A 148 -3.17 -8.52 1.28
N ARG A 149 -3.94 -9.20 0.41
CA ARG A 149 -3.52 -10.47 -0.22
C ARG A 149 -2.41 -10.27 -1.25
N GLN A 150 -2.42 -9.18 -2.02
CA GLN A 150 -1.30 -8.81 -2.91
C GLN A 150 -0.02 -8.63 -2.09
N LEU A 151 -0.07 -7.85 -1.00
CA LEU A 151 1.10 -7.61 -0.14
C LEU A 151 1.69 -8.92 0.37
N ARG A 152 0.85 -9.80 0.92
CA ARG A 152 1.29 -11.10 1.42
C ARG A 152 1.91 -11.97 0.33
N HIS A 153 1.36 -11.93 -0.88
CA HIS A 153 1.82 -12.78 -1.98
C HIS A 153 3.10 -12.25 -2.66
N GLU A 154 3.14 -10.96 -3.01
CA GLU A 154 4.22 -10.36 -3.79
C GLU A 154 5.31 -9.70 -2.93
N GLY A 155 5.05 -9.47 -1.64
CA GLY A 155 5.89 -8.60 -0.80
C GLY A 155 5.92 -7.17 -1.34
N TRP A 156 4.91 -6.80 -2.13
CA TRP A 156 4.79 -5.51 -2.78
C TRP A 156 3.31 -5.19 -2.94
N MET A 157 2.95 -3.90 -2.88
CA MET A 157 1.58 -3.45 -3.06
C MET A 157 1.57 -2.18 -3.92
N HIS A 158 0.58 -2.07 -4.81
CA HIS A 158 0.37 -0.86 -5.61
C HIS A 158 0.16 0.38 -4.73
N ASN A 159 0.73 1.54 -5.08
CA ASN A 159 0.67 2.75 -4.24
C ASN A 159 -0.77 3.18 -3.91
N ARG A 160 -1.67 3.16 -4.91
CA ARG A 160 -3.09 3.43 -4.70
C ARG A 160 -3.73 2.46 -3.69
N ALA A 161 -3.37 1.18 -3.75
CA ALA A 161 -3.84 0.18 -2.80
C ALA A 161 -3.29 0.43 -1.39
N ARG A 162 -2.00 0.79 -1.25
CA ARG A 162 -1.39 1.17 0.05
C ARG A 162 -2.15 2.30 0.72
N LEU A 163 -2.48 3.35 -0.03
CA LEU A 163 -3.28 4.45 0.47
C LEU A 163 -4.65 3.99 0.98
N LEU A 164 -5.32 3.11 0.24
CA LEU A 164 -6.67 2.67 0.56
C LEU A 164 -6.71 1.76 1.79
N VAL A 165 -5.77 0.81 1.92
CA VAL A 165 -5.70 -0.04 3.11
C VAL A 165 -5.24 0.73 4.35
N ALA A 166 -4.36 1.72 4.19
CA ALA A 166 -3.91 2.57 5.29
C ALA A 166 -5.03 3.51 5.75
N SER A 167 -5.78 4.10 4.82
CA SER A 167 -6.96 4.90 5.15
C SER A 167 -8.04 4.04 5.81
N PHE A 168 -8.29 2.82 5.33
CA PHE A 168 -9.26 1.92 5.96
C PHE A 168 -8.88 1.60 7.41
N LEU A 169 -7.61 1.23 7.66
CA LEU A 169 -7.14 0.94 9.01
C LEU A 169 -7.24 2.15 9.95
N THR A 170 -6.77 3.31 9.52
CA THR A 170 -6.62 4.50 10.39
C THR A 170 -7.86 5.38 10.46
N LYS A 171 -8.74 5.33 9.45
CA LYS A 171 -9.92 6.20 9.35
C LYS A 171 -11.24 5.44 9.44
N THR A 172 -11.30 4.18 9.01
CA THR A 172 -12.54 3.39 9.09
C THR A 172 -12.56 2.54 10.35
N LEU A 173 -11.49 1.78 10.61
CA LEU A 173 -11.36 0.95 11.82
C LEU A 173 -10.89 1.75 13.04
N TYR A 174 -10.25 2.90 12.77
CA TYR A 174 -9.64 3.82 13.74
C TYR A 174 -8.56 3.17 14.62
N VAL A 175 -7.70 2.38 13.99
CA VAL A 175 -6.56 1.71 14.63
C VAL A 175 -5.30 2.55 14.50
N ASP A 176 -4.41 2.47 15.49
CA ASP A 176 -3.09 3.11 15.45
C ASP A 176 -2.33 2.74 14.16
N TRP A 177 -1.94 3.77 13.40
CA TRP A 177 -1.21 3.63 12.16
C TRP A 177 0.10 2.85 12.31
N ARG A 178 0.73 2.88 13.50
CA ARG A 178 1.97 2.14 13.79
C ARG A 178 1.77 0.63 13.69
N THR A 179 0.55 0.13 13.94
CA THR A 179 0.20 -1.29 13.78
C THR A 179 0.27 -1.71 12.32
N GLY A 180 -0.27 -0.89 11.42
CA GLY A 180 -0.19 -1.11 9.98
C GLY A 180 1.21 -0.90 9.43
N ALA A 181 1.91 0.13 9.92
CA ALA A 181 3.27 0.44 9.51
C ALA A 181 4.27 -0.69 9.82
N ARG A 182 4.18 -1.30 11.00
CA ARG A 182 4.97 -2.50 11.35
C ARG A 182 4.65 -3.66 10.42
N HIS A 183 3.37 -3.96 10.21
CA HIS A 183 2.95 -5.04 9.32
C HIS A 183 3.44 -4.84 7.87
N PHE A 184 3.48 -3.60 7.40
CA PHE A 184 4.05 -3.27 6.10
C PHE A 184 5.56 -3.53 6.05
N LEU A 185 6.32 -3.15 7.09
CA LEU A 185 7.76 -3.42 7.15
C LEU A 185 8.08 -4.92 7.24
N ASP A 186 7.20 -5.73 7.82
CA ASP A 186 7.38 -7.18 7.90
C ASP A 186 7.27 -7.88 6.53
N LEU A 187 6.61 -7.26 5.54
CA LEU A 187 6.28 -7.89 4.26
C LEU A 187 6.82 -7.16 3.03
N LEU A 188 6.94 -5.83 3.07
CA LEU A 188 7.34 -5.04 1.92
C LEU A 188 8.83 -5.22 1.60
N VAL A 189 9.10 -5.68 0.39
CA VAL A 189 10.45 -5.73 -0.19
C VAL A 189 11.02 -4.35 -0.50
N ASP A 190 10.17 -3.33 -0.53
CA ASP A 190 10.56 -1.91 -0.58
C ASP A 190 10.33 -1.18 0.76
N GLY A 191 10.29 -1.94 1.86
CA GLY A 191 10.07 -1.46 3.23
C GLY A 191 11.16 -0.51 3.71
N ASP A 192 11.00 0.77 3.40
CA ASP A 192 11.86 1.86 3.86
C ASP A 192 11.19 2.62 5.01
N VAL A 193 11.85 2.73 6.17
CA VAL A 193 11.29 3.40 7.36
C VAL A 193 10.84 4.82 7.03
N VAL A 194 11.61 5.55 6.22
CA VAL A 194 11.30 6.94 5.89
C VAL A 194 9.98 7.06 5.14
N ASN A 195 9.91 6.38 4.00
CA ASN A 195 8.75 6.44 3.13
C ASN A 195 7.54 5.73 3.75
N ASN A 196 7.75 4.64 4.47
CA ASN A 196 6.67 3.91 5.13
C ASN A 196 6.02 4.77 6.22
N GLN A 197 6.80 5.25 7.21
CA GLN A 197 6.22 5.99 8.34
C GLN A 197 5.52 7.27 7.89
N LEU A 198 6.11 8.04 6.98
CA LEU A 198 5.53 9.31 6.55
C LEU A 198 4.29 9.14 5.65
N ASN A 199 4.22 8.09 4.82
CA ASN A 199 2.98 7.76 4.10
C ASN A 199 1.87 7.27 5.05
N TRP A 200 2.21 6.47 6.08
CA TRP A 200 1.24 6.06 7.09
C TRP A 200 0.68 7.25 7.86
N GLN A 201 1.52 8.20 8.24
CA GLN A 201 1.08 9.43 8.88
C GLN A 201 0.25 10.32 7.97
N TRP A 202 0.59 10.38 6.68
CA TRP A 202 -0.24 11.09 5.69
C TRP A 202 -1.65 10.48 5.60
N ALA A 203 -1.76 9.15 5.55
CA ALA A 203 -3.05 8.46 5.53
C ALA A 203 -3.81 8.60 6.85
N ALA A 204 -3.09 8.55 7.98
CA ALA A 204 -3.64 8.73 9.33
C ALA A 204 -4.04 10.17 9.65
N GLY A 205 -3.66 11.14 8.81
CA GLY A 205 -3.90 12.55 9.03
C GLY A 205 -3.08 13.12 10.19
N THR A 206 -1.94 12.51 10.52
CA THR A 206 -0.98 12.98 11.54
C THR A 206 0.31 13.53 10.91
N GLY A 207 0.40 13.52 9.58
CA GLY A 207 1.60 13.88 8.82
C GLY A 207 1.58 15.28 8.23
N THR A 208 2.17 15.39 7.04
CA THR A 208 2.31 16.62 6.27
C THR A 208 1.08 16.96 5.44
N ASP A 209 0.01 16.18 5.55
CA ASP A 209 -1.20 16.30 4.74
C ASP A 209 -1.97 17.61 5.00
N THR A 210 -2.71 18.05 3.98
CA THR A 210 -3.52 19.27 4.03
C THR A 210 -5.00 19.00 4.29
N ARG A 211 -5.41 17.73 4.40
CA ARG A 211 -6.82 17.29 4.55
C ARG A 211 -6.92 16.17 5.58
N PRO A 212 -6.59 16.42 6.86
CA PRO A 212 -6.34 15.37 7.87
C PRO A 212 -7.58 14.58 8.27
N HIS A 213 -8.76 15.10 7.93
CA HIS A 213 -10.04 14.50 8.26
C HIS A 213 -10.72 13.83 7.06
N ARG A 214 -10.05 13.75 5.91
CA ARG A 214 -10.63 13.11 4.73
C ARG A 214 -10.66 11.60 4.92
N VAL A 215 -11.86 11.06 5.14
CA VAL A 215 -12.11 9.60 5.13
C VAL A 215 -12.36 9.15 3.70
N LEU A 216 -11.66 8.10 3.26
CA LEU A 216 -11.87 7.51 1.93
C LEU A 216 -12.90 6.38 2.04
N ASN A 217 -13.97 6.46 1.25
CA ASN A 217 -14.93 5.36 1.15
C ASN A 217 -14.34 4.25 0.25
N PRO A 218 -14.04 3.04 0.78
CA PRO A 218 -13.36 1.98 0.03
C PRO A 218 -14.15 1.52 -1.20
N VAL A 219 -15.48 1.53 -1.15
CA VAL A 219 -16.35 1.14 -2.28
C VAL A 219 -16.25 2.15 -3.42
N VAL A 220 -16.33 3.45 -3.10
CA VAL A 220 -16.22 4.52 -4.10
C VAL A 220 -14.82 4.51 -4.75
N GLN A 221 -13.79 4.24 -3.96
CA GLN A 221 -12.42 4.12 -4.46
C GLN A 221 -12.25 2.88 -5.34
N GLY A 222 -12.85 1.74 -4.98
CA GLY A 222 -12.87 0.53 -5.81
C GLY A 222 -13.53 0.76 -7.16
N LYS A 223 -14.74 1.32 -7.18
CA LYS A 223 -15.44 1.66 -8.43
C LYS A 223 -14.67 2.64 -9.32
N ARG A 224 -13.81 3.48 -8.74
CA ARG A 224 -13.01 4.47 -9.47
C ARG A 224 -11.71 3.89 -10.04
N TYR A 225 -10.99 3.10 -9.24
CA TYR A 225 -9.62 2.67 -9.54
C TYR A 225 -9.52 1.20 -9.97
N ASP A 226 -10.60 0.45 -9.85
CA ASP A 226 -10.76 -0.92 -10.36
C ASP A 226 -12.21 -1.09 -10.88
N PRO A 227 -12.64 -0.29 -11.88
CA PRO A 227 -14.05 -0.18 -12.28
C PRO A 227 -14.68 -1.53 -12.66
N ASP A 228 -13.90 -2.38 -13.31
CA ASP A 228 -14.37 -3.70 -13.73
C ASP A 228 -14.25 -4.73 -12.62
N GLY A 229 -13.40 -4.53 -11.59
CA GLY A 229 -13.08 -5.52 -10.56
C GLY A 229 -11.91 -6.43 -10.92
N THR A 230 -11.09 -6.08 -11.92
CA THR A 230 -9.97 -6.88 -12.40
C THR A 230 -8.93 -7.11 -11.30
N TYR A 231 -8.62 -6.09 -10.51
CA TYR A 231 -7.70 -6.20 -9.39
C TYR A 231 -8.29 -7.06 -8.26
N VAL A 232 -9.56 -6.84 -7.91
CA VAL A 232 -10.24 -7.64 -6.88
C VAL A 232 -10.28 -9.12 -7.25
N ARG A 233 -10.73 -9.47 -8.47
CA ARG A 233 -10.83 -10.88 -8.89
C ARG A 233 -9.49 -11.60 -8.99
N ARG A 234 -8.41 -10.85 -9.22
CA ARG A 234 -7.04 -11.39 -9.25
C ARG A 234 -6.63 -11.89 -7.87
N TRP A 235 -6.92 -11.12 -6.82
CA TRP A 235 -6.42 -11.38 -5.46
C TRP A 235 -7.45 -11.99 -4.50
N VAL A 236 -8.74 -11.91 -4.83
CA VAL A 236 -9.86 -12.47 -4.07
C VAL A 236 -10.57 -13.49 -4.97
N PRO A 237 -10.01 -14.70 -5.11
CA PRO A 237 -10.51 -15.70 -6.06
C PRO A 237 -11.96 -16.12 -5.81
N GLU A 238 -12.43 -16.06 -4.57
CA GLU A 238 -13.83 -16.32 -4.21
C GLU A 238 -14.82 -15.30 -4.80
N LEU A 239 -14.35 -14.14 -5.28
CA LEU A 239 -15.17 -13.14 -5.98
C LEU A 239 -14.96 -13.14 -7.50
N ARG A 240 -14.23 -14.11 -8.05
CA ARG A 240 -13.86 -14.16 -9.48
C ARG A 240 -15.08 -14.13 -10.41
N ASP A 241 -16.15 -14.83 -10.06
CA ASP A 241 -17.34 -14.92 -10.90
C ASP A 241 -18.44 -13.92 -10.52
N VAL A 242 -18.13 -12.98 -9.62
CA VAL A 242 -19.05 -11.89 -9.24
C VAL A 242 -19.02 -10.80 -10.31
N GLU A 243 -20.18 -10.36 -10.75
CA GLU A 243 -20.34 -9.33 -11.77
C GLU A 243 -19.75 -7.99 -11.33
N ALA A 244 -19.21 -7.20 -12.26
CA ALA A 244 -18.53 -5.93 -11.96
C ALA A 244 -19.35 -4.97 -11.09
N ARG A 245 -20.68 -4.92 -11.30
CA ARG A 245 -21.57 -4.06 -10.49
C ARG A 245 -21.63 -4.44 -8.99
N PHE A 246 -21.31 -5.69 -8.65
CA PHE A 246 -21.35 -6.23 -7.28
C PHE A 246 -19.97 -6.54 -6.70
N VAL A 247 -18.91 -6.57 -7.52
CA VAL A 247 -17.57 -7.02 -7.10
C VAL A 247 -16.99 -6.23 -5.93
N HIS A 248 -17.36 -4.95 -5.79
CA HIS A 248 -16.94 -4.08 -4.69
C HIS A 248 -17.96 -4.00 -3.54
N GLU A 249 -19.13 -4.61 -3.70
CA GLU A 249 -20.22 -4.64 -2.72
C GLU A 249 -20.90 -6.03 -2.71
N PRO A 250 -20.16 -7.14 -2.49
CA PRO A 250 -20.71 -8.49 -2.60
C PRO A 250 -21.84 -8.75 -1.60
N TRP A 251 -21.90 -8.00 -0.50
CA TRP A 251 -23.01 -8.05 0.46
C TRP A 251 -24.35 -7.58 -0.10
N ARG A 252 -24.37 -6.93 -1.27
CA ARG A 252 -25.60 -6.54 -2.00
C ARG A 252 -26.08 -7.60 -2.99
N LEU A 253 -25.38 -8.73 -3.12
CA LEU A 253 -25.86 -9.85 -3.91
C LEU A 253 -27.15 -10.43 -3.29
N PRO A 254 -28.04 -11.03 -4.10
CA PRO A 254 -29.15 -11.82 -3.59
C PRO A 254 -28.67 -12.89 -2.61
N GLU A 255 -29.45 -13.17 -1.57
CA GLU A 255 -29.05 -14.05 -0.46
C GLU A 255 -28.52 -15.40 -0.94
N GLU A 256 -29.26 -16.05 -1.85
CA GLU A 256 -28.91 -17.36 -2.40
C GLU A 256 -27.52 -17.38 -3.06
N ARG A 257 -27.18 -16.31 -3.79
CA ARG A 257 -25.86 -16.17 -4.41
C ARG A 257 -24.79 -15.80 -3.40
N ARG A 258 -25.11 -14.92 -2.45
CA ARG A 258 -24.20 -14.48 -1.40
C ARG A 258 -23.80 -15.64 -0.48
N ALA A 259 -24.75 -16.49 -0.10
CA ALA A 259 -24.52 -17.67 0.74
C ALA A 259 -23.60 -18.71 0.08
N GLY A 260 -23.54 -18.73 -1.25
CA GLY A 260 -22.61 -19.56 -2.02
C GLY A 260 -21.17 -19.03 -2.08
N LEU A 261 -20.92 -17.79 -1.64
CA LEU A 261 -19.58 -17.20 -1.64
C LEU A 261 -18.88 -17.46 -0.30
N ALA A 262 -17.68 -18.02 -0.36
CA ALA A 262 -16.79 -18.15 0.81
C ALA A 262 -16.08 -16.80 1.14
N TYR A 263 -16.81 -15.69 1.12
CA TYR A 263 -16.29 -14.34 1.35
C TYR A 263 -16.97 -13.70 2.58
N PRO A 264 -16.23 -13.11 3.52
CA PRO A 264 -16.79 -12.65 4.78
C PRO A 264 -17.70 -11.42 4.62
N HIS A 265 -18.61 -11.24 5.58
CA HIS A 265 -19.34 -9.98 5.74
C HIS A 265 -18.39 -8.84 6.14
N PRO A 266 -18.74 -7.58 5.82
CA PRO A 266 -17.99 -6.42 6.28
C PRO A 266 -17.81 -6.42 7.80
N VAL A 267 -16.57 -6.23 8.26
CA VAL A 267 -16.22 -6.18 9.70
C VAL A 267 -16.80 -4.94 10.41
N VAL A 268 -17.18 -3.92 9.65
CA VAL A 268 -17.79 -2.69 10.14
C VAL A 268 -18.67 -2.09 9.04
N ASP A 269 -19.80 -1.51 9.41
CA ASP A 269 -20.59 -0.69 8.48
C ASP A 269 -19.88 0.66 8.19
N LEU A 270 -20.02 1.20 6.98
CA LEU A 270 -19.33 2.44 6.60
C LEU A 270 -19.82 3.67 7.39
N ALA A 271 -21.11 3.73 7.75
CA ALA A 271 -21.65 4.81 8.57
C ALA A 271 -21.15 4.69 10.01
N GLU A 272 -21.10 3.48 10.55
CA GLU A 272 -20.52 3.22 11.87
C GLU A 272 -19.03 3.60 11.92
N GLY A 273 -18.23 3.18 10.93
CA GLY A 273 -16.81 3.54 10.86
C GLY A 273 -16.59 5.05 10.75
N LEU A 274 -17.44 5.77 10.00
CA LEU A 274 -17.37 7.22 9.92
C LEU A 274 -17.75 7.89 11.26
N ALA A 275 -18.79 7.40 11.94
CA ALA A 275 -19.19 7.89 13.26
C ALA A 275 -18.07 7.67 14.28
N ARG A 276 -17.45 6.48 14.29
CA ARG A 276 -16.28 6.16 15.11
C ARG A 276 -15.14 7.15 14.91
N PHE A 277 -14.81 7.46 13.65
CA PHE A 277 -13.76 8.44 13.32
C PHE A 277 -14.09 9.85 13.81
N LYS A 278 -15.35 10.30 13.64
CA LYS A 278 -15.78 11.63 14.09
C LYS A 278 -15.71 11.76 15.61
N HIS A 279 -16.27 10.77 16.30
CA HIS A 279 -16.30 10.73 17.76
C HIS A 279 -14.89 10.80 18.34
N ALA A 280 -14.00 9.93 17.85
CA ALA A 280 -12.65 9.85 18.36
C ALA A 280 -11.75 11.05 17.99
N ARG A 281 -12.24 11.95 17.13
CA ARG A 281 -11.61 13.23 16.78
C ARG A 281 -12.34 14.44 17.36
N GLY A 282 -13.36 14.24 18.22
CA GLY A 282 -14.17 15.31 18.79
C GLY A 282 -14.94 16.11 17.73
N ARG A 283 -15.47 15.45 16.71
CA ARG A 283 -16.14 16.07 15.55
C ARG A 283 -17.59 15.63 15.35
N ASP A 284 -18.23 15.24 16.43
CA ASP A 284 -19.66 14.90 16.46
C ASP A 284 -20.54 16.14 16.22
#